data_AF-A0A7C6B3D0-F1
#
_entry.id   AF-A0A7C6B3D0-F1
#
_cell.length_a   1.000
_cell.length_b   1.000
_cell.length_c   1.000
_cell.angle_alpha   90.00
_cell.angle_beta   90.00
_cell.angle_gamma   90.00
#
_symmetry.space_group_name_H-M   'P 1'
#
loop_
_entity.id
_entity.type
_entity.pdbx_description
1 polymer ?
#
loop_
_entity_poly.entity_id
_entity_poly.type
_entity_poly.pdbx_seq_one_letter_code
_entity_poly.pdbx_strand_id
1 'polypeptide(L)' 'MAANYLWYFIPLLIAISLVYAGTRQETMPAILRHAIRTGIWIVVFMGIIAVILQVLDAFT' A
#
# COMPACT_ATOMS: atom_id res chain seq x y z
N MET A 1 -13.94 -21.95 6.01
CA MET A 1 -14.30 -20.61 5.51
C MET A 1 -13.03 -19.76 5.49
N ALA A 2 -12.29 -19.74 4.39
CA ALA A 2 -11.17 -18.80 4.26
C ALA A 2 -11.80 -17.41 4.08
N ALA A 3 -11.94 -16.67 5.18
CA ALA A 3 -12.19 -15.24 5.09
C ALA A 3 -11.08 -14.67 4.20
N ASN A 4 -11.44 -14.04 3.09
CA ASN A 4 -10.46 -13.53 2.13
C ASN A 4 -9.67 -12.39 2.78
N TYR A 5 -8.58 -12.75 3.48
CA TYR A 5 -7.72 -11.83 4.25
C TYR A 5 -7.18 -10.68 3.42
N LEU A 6 -7.13 -10.84 2.08
CA LEU A 6 -6.76 -9.78 1.15
C LEU A 6 -7.68 -8.56 1.27
N TRP A 7 -8.94 -8.70 1.71
CA TRP A 7 -9.80 -7.54 1.94
C TRP A 7 -9.29 -6.61 3.05
N TYR A 8 -8.52 -7.12 4.02
CA TYR A 8 -7.89 -6.28 5.05
C TYR A 8 -6.78 -5.38 4.50
N PHE A 9 -6.26 -5.66 3.30
CA PHE A 9 -5.25 -4.83 2.66
C PHE A 9 -5.73 -3.39 2.48
N ILE A 10 -6.97 -3.19 2.05
CA ILE A 10 -7.53 -1.85 1.77
C ILE A 10 -7.53 -0.97 3.04
N PRO A 11 -8.19 -1.37 4.15
CA PRO A 11 -8.20 -0.55 5.36
C PRO A 11 -6.79 -0.39 5.97
N LEU A 12 -5.94 -1.42 5.91
CA LEU A 12 -4.55 -1.32 6.40
C LEU A 12 -3.72 -0.31 5.60
N LEU A 13 -3.82 -0.35 4.27
CA LEU A 13 -3.11 0.58 3.39
C LEU A 13 -3.50 2.02 3.67
N ILE A 14 -4.81 2.28 3.84
CA ILE A 14 -5.34 3.59 4.18
C ILE A 14 -4.81 4.05 5.54
N ALA A 15 -4.90 3.20 6.57
CA ALA A 15 -4.46 3.53 7.92
C ALA A 15 -2.96 3.86 7.97
N ILE A 16 -2.10 3.01 7.40
CA ILE A 16 -0.65 3.20 7.42
C ILE A 16 -0.25 4.47 6.66
N SER A 17 -0.86 4.71 5.49
CA SER A 17 -0.57 5.88 4.67
C SER A 17 -0.95 7.20 5.37
N LEU A 18 -2.11 7.22 6.04
CA LEU A 18 -2.57 8.37 6.81
C LEU A 18 -1.70 8.63 8.04
N VAL A 19 -1.35 7.58 8.81
CA VAL A 19 -0.48 7.71 9.99
C VAL A 19 0.89 8.22 9.59
N TYR A 20 1.50 7.67 8.54
CA TYR A 20 2.81 8.12 8.04
C TYR A 20 2.79 9.60 7.62
N ALA A 21 1.76 10.02 6.88
CA ALA A 21 1.65 11.41 6.44
C ALA A 21 1.33 12.37 7.59
N GLY A 22 0.48 11.93 8.54
CA GLY A 22 0.03 12.72 9.69
C GLY A 22 1.11 12.97 10.74
N THR A 23 2.12 12.10 10.87
CA THR A 23 3.26 12.36 11.78
C THR A 23 4.26 13.36 11.21
N ARG A 24 4.30 13.52 9.87
CA ARG A 24 5.26 14.38 9.20
C ARG A 24 4.71 15.77 8.85
N GLN A 25 3.39 15.90 8.73
CA GLN A 25 2.77 17.09 8.17
C GLN A 25 1.65 17.59 9.06
N GLU A 26 1.63 18.90 9.26
CA GLU A 26 0.73 19.55 10.21
C GLU A 26 -0.57 20.03 9.55
N THR A 27 -0.58 20.19 8.22
CA THR A 27 -1.76 20.69 7.49
C THR A 27 -2.50 19.56 6.78
N MET A 28 -3.82 19.52 6.96
CA MET A 28 -4.68 18.48 6.38
C MET A 28 -4.49 18.29 4.85
N PRO A 29 -4.39 19.36 4.03
CA PRO A 29 -4.18 19.19 2.59
C PRO A 29 -2.83 18.52 2.25
N ALA A 30 -1.79 18.80 3.06
CA ALA A 30 -0.50 18.16 2.88
C ALA A 30 -0.57 16.68 3.26
N ILE A 31 -1.17 16.36 4.42
CA ILE A 31 -1.35 15.00 4.93
C ILE A 31 -2.01 14.13 3.85
N LEU A 32 -3.15 14.56 3.29
CA LEU A 32 -3.86 13.79 2.27
C LEU A 32 -3.02 13.56 1.01
N ARG A 33 -2.29 14.57 0.54
CA ARG A 33 -1.42 14.45 -0.64
C ARG A 33 -0.29 13.45 -0.40
N HIS A 34 0.33 13.49 0.77
CA HIS A 34 1.43 12.59 1.13
C HIS A 34 0.94 11.19 1.43
N ALA A 35 -0.25 11.05 2.04
CA ALA A 35 -0.87 9.75 2.28
C ALA A 35 -1.17 9.05 0.94
N ILE A 36 -1.80 9.74 -0.02
CA ILE A 36 -2.07 9.16 -1.35
C ILE A 36 -0.77 8.74 -2.04
N ARG A 37 0.24 9.63 -2.06
CA ARG A 37 1.54 9.31 -2.67
C ARG A 37 2.20 8.09 -2.01
N THR A 38 2.13 8.00 -0.68
CA THR A 38 2.67 6.87 0.09
C THR A 38 1.93 5.58 -0.23
N GLY A 39 0.60 5.61 -0.25
CA GLY A 39 -0.22 4.46 -0.61
C GLY A 39 0.06 3.95 -2.03
N ILE A 40 0.20 4.86 -3.00
CA ILE A 40 0.59 4.50 -4.38
C ILE A 40 1.94 3.81 -4.40
N TRP A 41 2.96 4.34 -3.70
CA TRP A 41 4.29 3.72 -3.65
C TRP A 41 4.26 2.31 -3.02
N ILE A 42 3.49 2.12 -1.95
CA ILE A 42 3.31 0.80 -1.32
C ILE A 42 2.70 -0.19 -2.33
N VAL A 43 1.61 0.20 -3.00
CA VAL A 43 0.93 -0.67 -3.98
C VAL A 43 1.84 -0.99 -5.16
N VAL A 44 2.54 0.00 -5.71
CA VAL A 44 3.48 -0.19 -6.83
C VAL A 44 4.61 -1.13 -6.42
N PHE A 45 5.21 -0.93 -5.25
CA PHE A 45 6.29 -1.77 -4.77
C PHE A 45 5.85 -3.23 -4.56
N MET A 46 4.70 -3.44 -3.90
CA MET A 46 4.11 -4.77 -3.75
C MET A 46 3.74 -5.40 -5.10
N GLY A 47 3.21 -4.61 -6.04
CA GLY A 47 2.90 -5.06 -7.39
C GLY A 47 4.13 -5.51 -8.17
N ILE A 48 5.25 -4.77 -8.07
CA ILE A 48 6.53 -5.16 -8.68
C ILE A 48 6.99 -6.52 -8.13
N ILE A 49 6.94 -6.72 -6.81
CA ILE A 49 7.29 -8.02 -6.21
C ILE A 49 6.37 -9.12 -6.72
N ALA A 50 5.06 -8.89 -6.77
CA ALA A 50 4.10 -9.86 -7.28
C ALA A 50 4.38 -10.25 -8.74
N VAL A 51 4.75 -9.29 -9.59
CA VAL A 51 5.16 -9.54 -10.98
C VAL A 51 6.44 -10.37 -11.02
N ILE A 52 7.46 -10.02 -10.24
CA ILE A 52 8.71 -10.79 -10.17
C ILE A 52 8.43 -12.24 -9.77
N LEU A 53 7.59 -12.46 -8.75
CA LEU A 53 7.22 -13.81 -8.31
C LEU A 53 6.50 -14.59 -9.41
N GLN A 54 5.55 -13.98 -10.12
CA GLN A 54 4.87 -14.65 -11.26
C GLN A 54 5.84 -14.98 -12.39
N VAL A 55 6.79 -14.10 -12.67
CA VAL A 55 7.82 -14.34 -13.70
C VAL A 55 8.70 -15.51 -13.30
N LEU A 56 9.15 -15.58 -12.05
CA LEU A 56 9.97 -16.70 -11.55
C LEU A 56 9.19 -18.03 -11.57
N ASP A 57 7.93 -18.00 -11.13
CA ASP A 57 7.04 -19.17 -11.18
C ASP A 57 6.86 -19.68 -12.61
N ALA A 58 6.76 -18.79 -13.60
CA ALA A 58 6.66 -19.19 -15.01
C ALA A 58 7.92 -19.88 -15.57
N PHE A 59 9.08 -19.77 -14.90
CA PHE A 59 10.34 -20.40 -15.30
C PHE A 59 10.70 -21.65 -14.47
N THR A 60 9.91 -22.01 -13.45
CA THR A 60 10.17 -23.15 -12.55
C THR A 60 9.15 -24.26 -12.80
#